data_AF-X0T1T4-F1
#
_entry.id   AF-X0T1T4-F1
#
_cell.length_a   1.000
_cell.length_b   1.000
_cell.length_c   1.000
_cell.angle_alpha   90.00
_cell.angle_beta   90.00
_cell.angle_gamma   90.00
#
_symmetry.space_group_name_H-M   'P 1'
#
loop_
_entity.id
_entity.type
_entity.pdbx_description
1 polymer ?
#
loop_
_entity_poly.entity_id
_entity_poly.type
_entity_poly.pdbx_seq_one_letter_code
_entity_poly.pdbx_strand_id
1 'polypeptide(L)' 'ADGQRITIKNAGNDVDISLLQEIPFGHKLALLDIASGDKIIKYGEVIGQATTPIKKGEHVHVHNVEGLRGRGDRR' A
#
# COMPACT_ATOMS: atom_id res chain seq x y z
N ALA A 1 6.77 14.25 3.75
CA ALA A 1 7.70 14.74 2.71
C ALA A 1 8.66 13.61 2.34
N ASP A 2 9.17 13.59 1.10
CA ASP A 2 10.14 12.58 0.64
C ASP A 2 11.32 12.47 1.63
N GLY A 3 11.67 11.25 2.01
CA GLY A 3 12.70 10.96 3.01
C GLY A 3 12.25 11.01 4.48
N GLN A 4 10.98 11.33 4.78
CA GLN A 4 10.45 11.23 6.14
C GLN A 4 10.48 9.78 6.61
N ARG A 5 11.07 9.52 7.79
CA ARG A 5 11.09 8.19 8.41
C ARG A 5 9.96 8.05 9.41
N ILE A 6 9.30 6.89 9.37
CA ILE A 6 8.30 6.49 10.35
C ILE A 6 8.65 5.10 10.88
N THR A 7 8.29 4.86 12.14
CA THR A 7 8.42 3.55 12.77
C THR A 7 7.03 2.96 12.95
N ILE A 8 6.80 1.79 12.36
CA ILE A 8 5.58 1.01 12.56
C ILE A 8 5.81 0.07 13.74
N LYS A 9 4.99 0.22 14.78
CA LYS A 9 5.02 -0.68 15.95
C LYS A 9 4.29 -1.97 15.62
N ASN A 10 4.95 -3.11 15.80
CA ASN A 10 4.35 -4.43 15.58
C ASN A 10 4.81 -5.44 16.63
N ALA A 11 4.20 -5.39 17.82
CA ALA A 11 4.34 -6.39 18.90
C ALA A 11 5.75 -7.02 19.04
N GLY A 12 6.80 -6.18 19.10
CA GLY A 12 8.20 -6.60 19.26
C GLY A 12 9.04 -6.57 17.98
N ASN A 13 8.43 -6.38 16.81
CA ASN A 13 9.08 -6.28 15.51
C ASN A 13 8.82 -4.90 14.90
N ASP A 14 9.37 -3.86 15.51
CA ASP A 14 9.27 -2.51 14.96
C ASP A 14 9.92 -2.43 13.59
N VAL A 15 9.26 -1.76 12.65
CA VAL A 15 9.74 -1.62 11.27
C VAL A 15 9.87 -0.15 10.93
N ASP A 16 11.10 0.26 10.58
CA ASP A 16 11.35 1.58 10.02
C ASP A 16 11.09 1.60 8.51
N ILE A 17 10.41 2.67 8.08
CA ILE A 17 10.04 2.92 6.69
C ILE A 17 10.35 4.39 6.36
N SER A 18 11.08 4.59 5.27
CA SER A 18 11.23 5.90 4.63
C SER A 18 10.08 6.12 3.66
N LEU A 19 9.38 7.24 3.75
CA LEU A 19 8.34 7.63 2.80
C LEU A 19 8.97 8.19 1.53
N LEU A 20 8.46 7.79 0.36
CA LEU A 20 8.97 8.21 -0.96
C LEU A 20 8.26 9.45 -1.52
N GLN A 21 7.14 9.82 -0.91
CA GLN A 21 6.35 11.01 -1.22
C GLN A 21 5.47 11.36 -0.02
N GLU A 22 4.82 12.52 -0.06
CA GLU A 22 3.83 12.89 0.95
C GLU A 22 2.63 11.94 0.92
N ILE A 23 2.17 11.52 2.09
CA ILE A 23 1.02 10.64 2.25
C ILE A 23 -0.02 11.39 3.09
N PRO A 24 -1.18 11.76 2.50
CA PRO A 24 -2.21 12.46 3.23
C PRO A 24 -2.70 11.66 4.45
N PHE A 25 -3.16 12.36 5.49
CA PHE A 25 -3.74 11.71 6.65
C PHE A 25 -4.93 10.81 6.24
N GLY A 26 -4.99 9.60 6.81
CA GLY A 26 -6.02 8.60 6.49
C GLY A 26 -5.72 7.76 5.24
N HIS A 27 -4.68 8.08 4.47
CA HIS A 27 -4.26 7.27 3.32
C HIS A 27 -3.35 6.12 3.75
N LYS A 28 -3.11 5.19 2.80
CA LYS A 28 -2.32 3.97 3.04
C LYS A 28 -0.90 4.16 2.49
N LEU A 29 0.05 3.44 3.08
CA LEU A 29 1.41 3.32 2.59
C LEU A 29 1.82 1.85 2.49
N ALA A 30 2.72 1.51 1.58
CA ALA A 30 3.19 0.15 1.38
C ALA A 30 4.24 -0.25 2.44
N LEU A 31 4.03 -1.37 3.13
CA LEU A 31 4.96 -1.88 4.15
C LEU A 31 6.15 -2.65 3.58
N LEU A 32 6.04 -3.05 2.31
CA LEU A 32 6.99 -3.86 1.54
C LEU A 32 6.84 -3.53 0.05
N ASP A 33 7.75 -4.02 -0.78
CA ASP A 33 7.64 -3.91 -2.24
C ASP A 33 6.53 -4.83 -2.75
N ILE A 34 5.61 -4.28 -3.54
CA ILE A 34 4.45 -4.98 -4.10
C ILE A 34 4.58 -4.96 -5.63
N ALA A 35 4.51 -6.12 -6.28
CA ALA A 35 4.55 -6.19 -7.73
C ALA A 35 3.18 -5.83 -8.34
N SER A 36 3.17 -5.41 -9.61
CA SER A 36 1.91 -5.28 -10.36
C SER A 36 1.19 -6.63 -10.40
N GLY A 37 -0.13 -6.62 -10.18
CA GLY A 37 -0.94 -7.83 -10.08
C GLY A 37 -0.97 -8.47 -8.69
N ASP A 38 -0.14 -8.05 -7.74
CA ASP A 38 -0.21 -8.59 -6.38
C ASP A 38 -1.47 -8.12 -5.65
N LYS A 39 -1.97 -8.97 -4.76
CA LYS A 39 -3.12 -8.67 -3.90
C LYS A 39 -2.71 -7.68 -2.81
N ILE A 40 -3.50 -6.64 -2.62
CA ILE A 40 -3.35 -5.70 -1.52
C ILE A 40 -4.10 -6.22 -0.31
N ILE A 41 -3.37 -6.47 0.79
CA ILE A 41 -3.92 -7.00 2.03
C ILE A 41 -3.99 -5.90 3.08
N LYS A 42 -5.16 -5.75 3.72
CA LYS A 42 -5.36 -4.87 4.87
C LYS A 42 -6.27 -5.57 5.88
N TYR A 43 -5.88 -5.59 7.15
CA TYR A 43 -6.62 -6.27 8.23
C TYR A 43 -6.86 -7.77 7.98
N GLY A 44 -5.91 -8.44 7.32
CA GLY A 44 -6.03 -9.87 6.98
C GLY A 44 -6.85 -10.17 5.73
N GLU A 45 -7.46 -9.16 5.11
CA GLU A 45 -8.36 -9.33 3.96
C GLU A 45 -7.81 -8.71 2.68
N VAL A 46 -8.14 -9.32 1.54
CA VAL A 46 -7.81 -8.77 0.22
C VAL A 46 -8.77 -7.61 -0.09
N ILE A 47 -8.21 -6.40 -0.21
CA ILE A 47 -8.98 -5.19 -0.51
C ILE A 47 -8.90 -4.77 -1.98
N GLY A 48 -7.95 -5.32 -2.73
CA GLY A 48 -7.72 -4.95 -4.12
C GLY A 48 -6.50 -5.62 -4.71
N GLN A 49 -6.08 -5.13 -5.87
CA GLN A 49 -4.90 -5.58 -6.62
C GLN A 49 -4.08 -4.37 -7.05
N ALA A 50 -2.75 -4.49 -7.00
CA ALA A 50 -1.85 -3.47 -7.49
C ALA A 50 -1.95 -3.37 -9.03
N THR A 51 -2.16 -2.17 -9.57
CA THR A 51 -2.19 -1.96 -11.03
C THR A 51 -0.78 -1.72 -11.59
N THR A 52 0.12 -1.19 -10.76
CA THR A 52 1.54 -0.96 -11.07
C THR A 52 2.41 -1.52 -9.94
N PRO A 53 3.72 -1.69 -10.13
CA PRO A 53 4.62 -1.92 -9.00
C PRO A 53 4.50 -0.77 -7.99
N ILE A 54 4.57 -1.09 -6.69
CA ILE A 54 4.51 -0.13 -5.58
C ILE A 54 5.67 -0.41 -4.64
N LYS A 55 6.54 0.57 -4.39
CA LYS A 55 7.69 0.41 -3.51
C LYS A 55 7.33 0.54 -2.03
N LYS A 56 8.10 -0.10 -1.16
CA LYS A 56 8.00 0.13 0.29
C LYS A 56 8.09 1.64 0.59
N GLY A 57 7.14 2.15 1.37
CA GLY A 57 7.04 3.58 1.69
C GLY A 57 6.29 4.43 0.66
N GLU A 58 5.81 3.83 -0.42
CA GLU A 58 5.01 4.49 -1.44
C GLU A 58 3.52 4.62 -1.01
N HIS A 59 2.83 5.62 -1.55
CA HIS A 59 1.43 5.92 -1.29
C HIS A 59 0.52 4.90 -2.00
N VAL A 60 -0.34 4.21 -1.24
CA VAL A 60 -1.24 3.17 -1.77
C VAL A 60 -2.67 3.70 -1.87
N HIS A 61 -3.14 3.97 -3.10
CA HIS A 61 -4.46 4.55 -3.34
C HIS A 61 -5.04 4.17 -4.71
N VAL A 62 -6.15 4.77 -5.12
CA VAL A 62 -6.91 4.37 -6.32
C VAL A 62 -6.12 4.52 -7.64
N HIS A 63 -5.03 5.28 -7.66
CA HIS A 63 -4.19 5.44 -8.85
C HIS A 63 -3.29 4.22 -9.11
N ASN A 64 -2.92 3.46 -8.07
CA ASN A 64 -2.05 2.27 -8.17
C ASN A 64 -2.70 1.00 -7.60
N VAL A 65 -3.95 1.08 -7.14
CA VAL A 65 -4.72 -0.07 -6.64
C VAL A 65 -6.13 -0.01 -7.19
N GLU A 66 -6.61 -1.16 -7.67
CA GLU A 66 -7.99 -1.35 -8.08
C GLU A 66 -8.73 -2.36 -7.19
N GLY A 67 -10.03 -2.12 -7.00
CA GLY A 67 -10.90 -3.06 -6.29
C GLY A 67 -11.18 -4.31 -7.12
N LEU A 68 -11.15 -5.47 -6.46
CA LEU A 68 -11.45 -6.78 -7.08
C LEU A 68 -12.93 -7.19 -6.98
N ARG A 69 -13.72 -6.51 -6.15
CA ARG A 69 -15.14 -6.81 -5.95
C ARG A 69 -16.01 -5.78 -6.69
N GLY A 70 -17.16 -6.22 -7.21
CA GLY A 70 -18.12 -5.32 -7.87
C GLY A 70 -17.74 -4.86 -9.29
N ARG A 71 -16.80 -5.54 -9.94
CA ARG A 71 -16.30 -5.20 -11.29
C ARG A 71 -17.16 -5.84 -12.39
N GLY A 72 -18.27 -5.19 -12.72
CA GLY A 72 -19.16 -5.59 -13.83
C GLY A 72 -18.54 -5.41 -15.23
N ASP A 73 -17.49 -4.60 -15.32
CA ASP A 73 -16.71 -4.27 -16.51
C ASP A 73 -15.70 -5.35 -16.92
N ARG A 74 -15.40 -6.30 -16.03
CA ARG A 74 -14.37 -7.33 -16.24
C ARG A 74 -14.94 -8.72 -16.54
N ARG A 75 -16.13 -8.76 -17.16
CA ARG A 75 -16.81 -9.98 -17.62
C ARG A 75 -16.43 -10.35 -19.05
#